data_AF-A0A2H9TDQ3-F1
#
_entry.id   AF-A0A2H9TDQ3-F1
#
_cell.length_a   1.000
_cell.length_b   1.000
_cell.length_c   1.000
_cell.angle_alpha   90.00
_cell.angle_beta   90.00
_cell.angle_gamma   90.00
#
_symmetry.space_group_name_H-M   'P 1'
#
loop_
_entity.id
_entity.type
_entity.pdbx_description
1 polymer ?
#
loop_
_entity_poly.entity_id
_entity_poly.type
_entity_poly.pdbx_seq_one_letter_code
_entity_poly.pdbx_strand_id
1 'polypeptide(L)' 'MEKFTIMVTIGMILLVLIIWGLIGSSQVSEIGNTCDIGIDDQGNIFCWTWHRNMVGDIQDNLNNFFDGGK' A
#
# COMPACT_ATOMS: atom_id res chain seq x y z
N MET A 1 17.28 16.22 -29.02
CA MET A 1 17.87 15.72 -27.75
C MET A 1 16.95 15.95 -26.57
N GLU A 2 16.38 17.14 -26.37
CA GLU A 2 15.46 17.42 -25.24
C GLU A 2 14.27 16.47 -25.11
N LYS A 3 13.55 16.17 -26.20
CA LYS A 3 12.39 15.25 -26.17
C LYS A 3 12.75 13.82 -25.73
N PHE A 4 13.96 13.37 -26.06
CA PHE A 4 14.46 12.06 -25.64
C PHE A 4 14.75 12.05 -24.14
N THR A 5 15.43 13.09 -23.65
CA THR A 5 15.68 13.27 -22.21
C THR A 5 14.38 13.34 -21.42
N ILE A 6 13.38 14.10 -21.90
CA ILE A 6 12.08 14.21 -21.24
C ILE A 6 11.37 12.85 -21.15
N MET A 7 11.34 12.07 -22.24
CA MET A 7 10.73 10.74 -22.22
C MET A 7 11.42 9.79 -21.24
N VAL A 8 12.75 9.82 -21.18
CA VAL A 8 13.53 9.00 -20.23
C VAL A 8 13.25 9.43 -18.79
N THR A 9 13.20 10.73 -18.52
CA THR A 9 12.90 11.25 -17.18
C THR A 9 11.50 10.84 -16.72
N ILE A 10 10.48 10.98 -17.58
CA ILE A 10 9.12 10.56 -17.26
C ILE A 10 9.07 9.04 -17.00
N GLY A 11 9.74 8.25 -17.85
CA GLY A 11 9.83 6.80 -17.66
C GLY A 11 10.44 6.40 -16.32
N MET A 12 11.50 7.07 -15.89
CA MET A 12 12.15 6.84 -14.60
C MET A 12 11.23 7.19 -13.42
N ILE A 13 10.51 8.31 -13.50
CA ILE A 13 9.55 8.71 -12.45
C ILE A 13 8.43 7.67 -12.32
N LEU A 14 7.85 7.23 -13.44
CA LEU A 14 6.80 6.21 -13.43
C LEU A 14 7.30 4.87 -12.86
N LEU A 15 8.53 4.47 -13.20
CA LEU A 15 9.14 3.25 -12.65
C LEU A 15 9.26 3.31 -11.13
N VAL A 16 9.72 4.44 -10.59
CA VAL A 16 9.81 4.66 -9.14
C VAL A 16 8.42 4.59 -8.50
N LEU A 17 7.41 5.24 -9.08
CA LEU A 17 6.04 5.21 -8.57
C LEU A 17 5.43 3.81 -8.58
N ILE A 18 5.69 3.01 -9.63
CA ILE A 18 5.23 1.62 -9.71
C ILE A 18 5.89 0.77 -8.63
N ILE A 19 7.22 0.86 -8.46
CA ILE A 19 7.94 0.11 -7.42
C ILE A 19 7.41 0.50 -6.03
N TRP A 20 7.20 1.78 -5.78
CA TRP A 20 6.66 2.27 -4.52
C TRP A 20 5.23 1.78 -4.27
N GLY A 21 4.38 1.78 -5.30
CA GLY A 21 3.03 1.24 -5.24
C GLY A 21 2.99 -0.28 -5.02
N LEU A 22 3.92 -1.04 -5.60
CA LEU A 22 4.03 -2.48 -5.38
C LEU A 22 4.50 -2.84 -3.96
N ILE A 23 5.46 -2.09 -3.42
CA ILE A 23 5.95 -2.27 -2.04
C ILE A 23 4.92 -1.78 -1.01
N GLY A 24 4.19 -0.71 -1.32
CA GLY A 24 3.10 -0.23 -0.48
C GLY A 24 1.92 -1.20 -0.47
N SER A 25 1.54 -1.75 -1.63
CA SER A 25 0.39 -2.66 -1.76
C SER A 25 0.63 -4.06 -1.19
N SER A 26 1.87 -4.53 -1.08
CA SER A 26 2.16 -5.82 -0.44
C SER A 26 1.88 -5.80 1.07
N GLN A 27 1.97 -4.65 1.73
CA GLN A 27 1.59 -4.46 3.14
C GLN A 27 0.06 -4.41 3.36
N VAL A 28 -0.70 -4.26 2.28
CA VAL A 28 -2.17 -4.09 2.30
C VAL A 28 -2.92 -5.40 2.16
N SER A 29 -2.31 -6.37 1.49
CA SER A 29 -2.93 -7.68 1.22
C SER A 29 -3.09 -8.55 2.48
N GLU A 30 -2.60 -8.11 3.63
CA GLU A 30 -2.81 -8.82 4.89
C GLU A 30 -4.25 -8.63 5.39
N ILE A 31 -4.91 -9.76 5.68
CA ILE A 31 -6.22 -9.78 6.33
C ILE A 31 -6.07 -9.03 7.66
N GLY A 32 -6.80 -7.92 7.79
CA GLY A 32 -6.69 -7.10 8.99
C GLY A 32 -6.31 -5.64 8.77
N ASN A 33 -5.97 -5.25 7.54
CA ASN A 33 -5.71 -3.85 7.22
C ASN A 33 -6.94 -3.18 6.58
N THR A 34 -7.30 -2.01 7.07
CA THR A 34 -8.23 -1.06 6.45
C THR A 34 -7.48 0.21 6.07
N CYS A 35 -8.08 1.06 5.26
CA CYS A 35 -7.45 2.30 4.84
C CYS A 35 -8.45 3.46 4.92
N ASP A 36 -7.94 4.66 5.17
CA ASP A 36 -8.72 5.87 4.92
C ASP A 36 -8.80 6.09 3.42
N ILE A 37 -10.00 5.90 2.88
CA ILE A 37 -10.28 6.07 1.47
C ILE A 37 -10.52 7.55 1.19
N GLY A 38 -9.68 8.15 0.37
CA GLY A 38 -9.97 9.37 -0.37
C GLY A 38 -10.45 9.03 -1.78
N ILE A 39 -11.46 9.74 -2.27
CA ILE A 39 -11.90 9.65 -3.67
C ILE A 39 -11.49 10.96 -4.34
N ASP A 40 -10.71 10.87 -5.42
CA ASP A 40 -10.40 12.05 -6.22
C ASP A 40 -11.63 12.51 -7.04
N ASP A 41 -11.54 13.70 -7.61
CA ASP A 41 -12.53 14.32 -8.48
C ASP A 41 -12.81 13.54 -9.78
N GLN A 42 -12.01 12.51 -10.08
CA GLN A 42 -12.16 11.60 -11.21
C GLN A 42 -12.72 10.23 -10.80
N GLY A 43 -13.02 10.02 -9.52
CA GLY A 43 -13.57 8.77 -8.99
C GLY A 43 -12.52 7.70 -8.67
N ASN A 44 -11.22 8.03 -8.70
CA ASN A 44 -10.17 7.10 -8.30
C ASN A 44 -10.10 7.00 -6.78
N ILE A 45 -10.04 5.76 -6.30
CA ILE A 45 -9.93 5.41 -4.87
C ILE A 45 -8.44 5.43 -4.49
N PHE A 46 -8.07 6.35 -3.60
CA PHE A 46 -6.72 6.45 -3.03
C PHE A 46 -6.76 6.16 -1.53
N CYS A 47 -6.00 5.15 -1.11
CA CYS A 47 -5.72 4.89 0.30
C CYS A 47 -4.46 5.65 0.70
N TRP A 48 -4.60 6.68 1.53
CA TRP A 48 -3.49 7.55 1.94
C TRP A 48 -2.94 7.17 3.32
N THR A 49 -3.77 6.56 4.16
CA THR A 49 -3.37 6.03 5.47
C THR A 49 -3.92 4.62 5.64
N TRP A 50 -3.11 3.73 6.17
CA TRP A 50 -3.45 2.34 6.45
C TRP A 50 -3.53 2.12 7.95
N HIS A 51 -4.59 1.45 8.39
CA HIS A 51 -4.85 1.13 9.78
C HIS A 51 -5.07 -0.36 9.95
N ARG A 52 -4.68 -0.91 11.09
CA ARG A 52 -5.21 -2.22 11.48
C ARG A 52 -6.66 -2.09 11.90
N ASN A 53 -7.47 -3.01 11.39
CA ASN A 53 -8.84 -3.19 11.80
C ASN A 53 -8.90 -4.24 12.93
N MET A 54 -10.07 -4.32 13.57
CA MET A 54 -10.32 -5.25 14.68
C MET A 54 -10.04 -6.72 14.30
N VAL A 55 -10.24 -7.11 13.03
CA VAL A 55 -9.95 -8.48 12.56
C VAL A 55 -8.45 -8.74 12.54
N GLY A 56 -7.63 -7.77 12.13
CA GLY A 56 -6.18 -7.85 12.17
C GLY A 56 -5.63 -7.98 13.58
N ASP A 57 -6.15 -7.17 14.51
CA ASP A 57 -5.74 -7.24 15.92
C ASP A 57 -6.13 -8.57 16.57
N ILE A 58 -7.32 -9.09 16.26
CA ILE A 58 -7.75 -10.41 16.72
C ILE A 58 -6.86 -11.51 16.14
N GLN A 59 -6.52 -11.43 14.85
CA GLN A 59 -5.66 -12.40 14.19
C GLN A 59 -4.24 -12.40 14.77
N ASP A 60 -3.66 -11.23 15.04
CA ASP A 60 -2.36 -11.13 15.71
C ASP A 60 -2.39 -11.71 17.13
N ASN A 61 -3.44 -11.42 17.90
CA ASN A 61 -3.59 -12.00 19.23
C ASN A 61 -3.77 -13.51 19.18
N LEU A 62 -4.52 -14.03 18.20
CA LEU A 62 -4.64 -15.47 17.98
C LEU A 62 -3.30 -16.09 17.62
N ASN A 63 -2.57 -15.50 16.67
CA ASN A 63 -1.26 -15.98 16.25
C ASN A 63 -0.28 -15.98 17.43
N ASN A 64 -0.21 -14.90 18.20
CA ASN A 64 0.63 -14.82 19.41
C ASN A 64 0.22 -15.85 20.49
N PHE A 65 -1.07 -16.16 20.60
CA PHE A 65 -1.58 -17.17 21.53
C PHE A 65 -1.22 -18.60 21.07
N PHE A 66 -1.36 -18.87 19.78
CA PHE A 66 -1.09 -20.19 19.19
C PHE A 66 0.41 -20.47 18.95
N ASP A 67 1.22 -19.44 18.69
CA ASP A 67 2.68 -19.54 18.61
C ASP A 67 3.36 -19.71 19.98
N GLY A 68 2.56 -19.87 21.04
CA GLY A 68 3.04 -20.25 22.37
C GLY A 68 3.64 -19.06 23.09
N GLY A 69 2.78 -18.12 23.50
CA GLY A 69 3.10 -16.97 24.33
C GLY A 69 4.29 -17.24 25.26
N LYS A 70 5.39 -16.53 24.99
CA LYS A 70 6.52 -16.46 25.92
C LYS A 70 6.11 -15.76 27.20
#